data_AF-A0A662Q5W3-F1
#
_entry.id   AF-A0A662Q5W3-F1
#
_cell.length_a   1.000
_cell.length_b   1.000
_cell.length_c   1.000
_cell.angle_alpha   90.00
_cell.angle_beta   90.00
_cell.angle_gamma   90.00
#
_symmetry.space_group_name_H-M   'P 1'
#
loop_
_entity.id
_entity.type
_entity.pdbx_description
1 polymer ?
#
loop_
_entity_poly.entity_id
_entity_poly.type
_entity_poly.pdbx_seq_one_letter_code
_entity_poly.pdbx_strand_id
1 'polypeptide(L)' 'LRIRGEGLLIAALLLSGLIMISGYFIYEQLILGSYALAEVPVNFGQAVLGTAIAIPLYKAVQKIRSA' A
#
# COMPACT_ATOMS: atom_id res chain seq x y z
N LEU A 1 -4.28 0.87 25.26
CA LEU A 1 -5.11 1.41 24.15
C LEU A 1 -4.38 1.56 22.80
N ARG A 2 -3.04 1.49 22.71
CA ARG A 2 -2.27 1.80 21.47
C ARG A 2 -2.31 0.74 20.35
N ILE A 3 -2.56 -0.54 20.67
CA ILE A 3 -2.49 -1.66 19.69
C ILE A 3 -3.71 -1.69 18.74
N ARG A 4 -4.88 -1.20 19.18
CA ARG A 4 -6.11 -1.19 18.35
C ARG A 4 -6.05 -0.24 17.14
N GLY A 5 -5.35 0.89 17.26
CA GLY A 5 -5.25 1.88 16.17
C GLY A 5 -4.29 1.46 15.07
N GLU A 6 -3.18 0.79 15.41
CA GLU A 6 -2.18 0.37 14.43
C GLU A 6 -2.70 -0.73 13.50
N GLY A 7 -3.49 -1.68 14.02
CA GLY A 7 -4.14 -2.71 13.19
C GLY A 7 -5.09 -2.12 12.15
N LEU A 8 -5.86 -1.08 12.52
CA LEU A 8 -6.75 -0.38 11.59
C LEU A 8 -5.97 0.40 10.53
N LEU A 9 -4.83 1.02 10.91
CA LEU A 9 -3.95 1.69 9.96
C LEU A 9 -3.35 0.70 8.96
N ILE A 10 -2.87 -0.45 9.43
CA ILE A 10 -2.36 -1.51 8.55
C ILE A 10 -3.47 -1.99 7.59
N ALA A 11 -4.68 -2.24 8.10
CA ALA A 11 -5.81 -2.66 7.28
C ALA A 11 -6.18 -1.61 6.23
N ALA A 12 -6.19 -0.32 6.59
CA ALA A 12 -6.45 0.77 5.67
C ALA A 12 -5.37 0.90 4.58
N LEU A 13 -4.09 0.76 4.95
CA LEU A 13 -2.97 0.79 4.00
C LEU A 13 -3.01 -0.40 3.03
N LEU A 14 -3.32 -1.60 3.52
CA LEU A 14 -3.49 -2.77 2.67
C LEU A 14 -4.71 -2.62 1.74
N LEU A 15 -5.84 -2.09 2.22
CA LEU A 15 -7.00 -1.79 1.39
C LEU A 15 -6.65 -0.77 0.29
N SER A 16 -5.90 0.28 0.63
CA SER A 16 -5.38 1.23 -0.36
C SER A 16 -4.48 0.53 -1.39
N GLY A 17 -3.64 -0.40 -0.96
CA GLY A 17 -2.83 -1.23 -1.84
C GLY A 17 -3.67 -2.08 -2.80
N LEU A 18 -4.76 -2.68 -2.32
CA LEU A 18 -5.67 -3.48 -3.16
C LEU A 18 -6.39 -2.62 -4.22
N ILE A 19 -6.78 -1.39 -3.87
CA ILE A 19 -7.35 -0.44 -4.83
C ILE A 19 -6.32 -0.11 -5.91
N MET A 20 -5.07 0.15 -5.52
CA MET A 20 -3.97 0.39 -6.45
C MET A 20 -3.73 -0.80 -7.39
N ILE A 21 -3.58 -2.02 -6.86
CA ILE A 21 -3.37 -3.24 -7.66
C ILE A 21 -4.52 -3.44 -8.64
N SER A 22 -5.76 -3.24 -8.18
CA SER A 22 -6.95 -3.36 -9.02
C SER A 22 -6.96 -2.30 -10.14
N GLY A 23 -6.56 -1.07 -9.84
CA GLY A 23 -6.43 0.00 -10.82
C GLY A 23 -5.39 -0.30 -11.89
N TYR A 24 -4.19 -0.74 -11.49
CA TYR A 24 -3.15 -1.16 -12.44
C TYR A 24 -3.61 -2.32 -13.30
N PHE A 25 -4.18 -3.36 -12.69
CA PHE A 25 -4.68 -4.52 -13.42
C PHE A 25 -5.73 -4.15 -14.47
N ILE A 26 -6.73 -3.33 -14.10
CA ILE A 26 -7.76 -2.88 -15.04
C ILE A 26 -7.15 -2.03 -16.15
N TYR A 27 -6.24 -1.11 -15.81
CA TYR A 27 -5.57 -0.25 -16.78
C TYR A 27 -4.76 -1.07 -17.79
N GLU A 28 -3.98 -2.02 -17.32
CA GLU A 28 -3.18 -2.87 -18.20
C GLU A 28 -4.02 -3.81 -19.06
N GLN A 29 -5.07 -4.40 -18.49
CA GLN A 29 -5.95 -5.31 -19.22
C GLN A 29 -6.79 -4.61 -20.29
N LEU A 30 -7.35 -3.43 -19.99
CA LEU A 30 -8.31 -2.78 -20.87
C LEU A 30 -7.68 -1.75 -21.81
N ILE A 31 -6.55 -1.15 -21.44
CA ILE A 31 -5.96 -0.04 -22.20
C ILE A 31 -4.64 -0.43 -22.85
N LEU A 32 -3.73 -1.08 -22.12
CA LEU A 32 -2.40 -1.45 -22.66
C LEU A 32 -2.41 -2.77 -23.44
N GLY A 33 -3.36 -3.67 -23.18
CA GLY A 33 -3.38 -5.00 -23.78
C GLY A 33 -2.17 -5.86 -23.39
N SER A 34 -1.55 -5.56 -22.24
CA SER A 34 -0.35 -6.22 -21.72
C SER A 34 -0.70 -7.43 -20.83
N TYR A 35 0.32 -8.21 -20.46
CA TYR A 35 0.23 -9.39 -19.61
C TYR A 35 0.00 -9.03 -18.14
N ALA A 36 -1.15 -8.41 -17.81
CA ALA A 36 -1.37 -7.76 -16.51
C ALA A 36 -1.28 -8.69 -15.29
N LEU A 37 -1.47 -10.00 -15.47
CA LEU A 37 -1.28 -10.97 -14.39
C LEU A 37 0.18 -11.04 -13.90
N ALA A 38 1.15 -10.66 -14.74
CA ALA A 38 2.56 -10.65 -14.36
C ALA A 38 2.93 -9.47 -13.46
N GLU A 39 2.21 -8.34 -13.54
CA GLU A 39 2.47 -7.17 -12.69
C GLU A 39 1.82 -7.28 -11.30
N VAL A 40 0.70 -7.99 -11.18
CA VAL A 40 -0.02 -8.17 -9.89
C VAL A 40 0.89 -8.60 -8.73
N PRO A 41 1.81 -9.58 -8.87
CA PRO A 41 2.77 -9.94 -7.80
C PRO A 41 3.71 -8.79 -7.41
N VAL A 42 4.14 -7.99 -8.40
CA VAL A 42 5.01 -6.83 -8.18
C VAL A 42 4.25 -5.74 -7.43
N ASN A 43 3.04 -5.38 -7.87
CA ASN A 43 2.20 -4.40 -7.19
C ASN A 43 1.78 -4.87 -5.78
N PHE A 44 1.57 -6.17 -5.59
CA PHE A 44 1.33 -6.74 -4.27
C PHE A 44 2.53 -6.57 -3.35
N GLY A 45 3.73 -6.87 -3.84
CA GLY A 45 4.98 -6.60 -3.11
C GLY A 45 5.12 -5.12 -2.73
N GLN A 46 4.80 -4.21 -3.65
CA GLN A 46 4.80 -2.77 -3.38
C GLN A 46 3.79 -2.38 -2.29
N ALA A 47 2.57 -2.92 -2.32
CA ALA A 47 1.56 -2.64 -1.30
C ALA A 47 2.00 -3.10 0.10
N VAL A 48 2.60 -4.29 0.21
CA VAL A 48 3.08 -4.85 1.47
C VAL A 48 4.30 -4.07 1.98
N LEU A 49 5.31 -3.86 1.15
CA LEU A 49 6.52 -3.13 1.53
C LEU A 49 6.20 -1.67 1.85
N GLY A 50 5.34 -1.02 1.06
CA GLY A 50 4.86 0.34 1.32
C GLY A 50 4.18 0.45 2.67
N THR A 51 3.31 -0.51 3.01
CA THR A 51 2.65 -0.57 4.33
C THR A 51 3.66 -0.74 5.47
N ALA A 52 4.63 -1.64 5.30
CA ALA A 52 5.66 -1.91 6.30
C ALA A 52 6.54 -0.68 6.59
N ILE A 53 6.87 0.11 5.55
CA ILE A 53 7.72 1.30 5.65
C ILE A 53 6.92 2.53 6.10
N ALA A 54 5.65 2.66 5.70
CA ALA A 54 4.83 3.84 5.99
C ALA A 54 4.64 4.10 7.49
N ILE A 55 4.45 3.05 8.29
CA ILE A 55 4.21 3.18 9.74
C ILE A 55 5.42 3.74 10.50
N PRO A 56 6.64 3.15 10.40
CA PRO A 56 7.81 3.71 11.05
C PRO A 56 8.18 5.09 10.50
N LEU A 57 8.02 5.32 9.19
CA LEU A 57 8.28 6.62 8.57
C LEU A 57 7.34 7.70 9.14
N TYR A 58 6.04 7.42 9.21
CA TYR A 58 5.05 8.33 9.79
C TYR A 58 5.41 8.71 11.23
N LYS A 59 5.81 7.72 12.05
CA LYS A 59 6.24 7.96 13.43
C LYS A 59 7.50 8.82 13.51
N ALA A 60 8.48 8.57 12.63
CA ALA A 60 9.71 9.36 12.58
C ALA A 60 9.44 10.82 12.18
N VAL A 61 8.63 11.04 11.14
CA VAL A 61 8.24 12.37 10.67
C VAL A 61 7.44 13.12 11.74
N GLN A 62 6.47 12.44 12.38
CA GLN A 62 5.68 13.05 13.44
C GLN A 62 6.55 13.47 14.63
N LYS A 63 7.56 12.65 14.99
CA LYS A 63 8.51 12.99 16.05
C LYS A 63 9.34 14.23 15.70
N ILE A 64 9.78 14.37 14.46
CA ILE A 64 10.53 15.56 13.99
C ILE A 64 9.62 16.79 13.96
N ARG A 65 8.37 16.66 13.47
CA ARG A 65 7.42 17.78 13.38
C ARG A 65 6.98 18.31 14.74
N SER A 66 7.01 17.49 15.77
CA SER A 66 6.59 17.83 17.12
C SER A 66 7.74 18.25 18.05
N ALA A 67 8.98 18.32 17.53
CA ALA A 67 10.16 18.86 18.20
C ALA A 67 10.42 20.30 17.76
#